data_AF-A0A4U3ALU1-F1
#
_entry.id   AF-A0A4U3ALU1-F1
#
_cell.length_a   1.000
_cell.length_b   1.000
_cell.length_c   1.000
_cell.angle_alpha   90.00
_cell.angle_beta   90.00
_cell.angle_gamma   90.00
#
_symmetry.space_group_name_H-M   'P 1'
#
loop_
_entity.id
_entity.type
_entity.pdbx_description
1 polymer ?
#
loop_
_entity_poly.entity_id
_entity_poly.type
_entity_poly.pdbx_seq_one_letter_code
_entity_poly.pdbx_strand_id
1 'polypeptide(L)'
;FGLPLVALLYAVWKKRYIPYMLGVLAFVVSQILIRIPILNYVNGTSTDFQMFSIMQPVLFVLLLSLSAGIFEEIARFIAMRYFMKQRDWQSGFLFGAGHGGIEAVLIVGIPVISLLFSQTVIQNDDSYYFGGIERIFAMVLHIGLSFIVLQAVVQKKFLYVVYAILIHGTANALAG
;
A
#
# COMPACT_ATOMS: atom_id res chain seq x y z
N PHE A 1 4.00 10.75 -10.72
CA PHE A 1 4.93 11.01 -9.59
C PHE A 1 4.72 12.34 -8.86
N GLY A 2 4.06 13.35 -9.46
CA GLY A 2 3.85 14.64 -8.77
C GLY A 2 2.91 14.57 -7.56
N LEU A 3 1.88 13.71 -7.59
CA LEU A 3 0.85 13.67 -6.55
C LEU A 3 1.38 13.40 -5.12
N PRO A 4 2.25 12.39 -4.87
CA PRO A 4 2.84 12.20 -3.54
C PRO A 4 3.69 13.40 -3.08
N LEU A 5 4.46 14.00 -3.99
CA LEU A 5 5.29 15.15 -3.67
C LEU A 5 4.44 16.38 -3.32
N VAL A 6 3.37 16.63 -4.07
CA VAL A 6 2.39 17.69 -3.78
C VAL A 6 1.71 17.46 -2.43
N ALA A 7 1.31 16.22 -2.13
CA ALA A 7 0.74 15.87 -0.84
C ALA A 7 1.72 16.08 0.33
N LEU A 8 3.01 15.76 0.14
CA LEU A 8 4.07 16.04 1.10
C LEU A 8 4.27 17.55 1.32
N LEU A 9 4.40 18.32 0.24
CA LEU A 9 4.55 19.79 0.33
C LEU A 9 3.35 20.42 1.04
N TYR A 10 2.14 19.95 0.74
CA TYR A 10 0.92 20.36 1.44
C TYR A 10 0.96 20.01 2.94
N ALA A 11 1.42 18.80 3.29
CA ALA A 11 1.57 18.36 4.68
C ALA A 11 2.58 19.23 5.45
N VAL A 12 3.70 19.59 4.82
CA VAL A 12 4.72 20.49 5.38
C VAL A 12 4.15 21.91 5.55
N TRP A 13 3.46 22.44 4.54
CA TRP A 13 2.84 23.76 4.60
C TRP A 13 1.79 23.87 5.72
N LYS A 14 1.00 22.81 5.93
CA LYS A 14 0.04 22.71 7.05
C LYS A 14 0.69 22.34 8.39
N LYS A 15 2.00 22.13 8.46
CA LYS A 15 2.75 21.65 9.65
C LYS A 15 2.22 20.32 10.21
N ARG A 16 1.68 19.46 9.35
CA ARG A 16 1.11 18.14 9.67
C ARG A 16 1.80 17.02 8.90
N TYR A 17 3.14 17.04 8.89
CA TYR A 17 3.94 16.02 8.21
C TYR A 17 3.94 14.67 8.95
N ILE A 18 3.65 14.63 10.26
CA ILE A 18 3.70 13.40 11.06
C ILE A 18 2.72 12.33 10.55
N PRO A 19 1.40 12.58 10.35
CA PRO A 19 0.50 11.59 9.78
C PRO A 19 0.98 11.05 8.43
N TYR A 20 1.46 11.93 7.55
CA TYR A 20 1.99 11.55 6.24
C TYR A 20 3.20 10.62 6.37
N MET A 21 4.19 10.98 7.20
CA MET A 21 5.38 10.15 7.45
C MET A 21 5.03 8.81 8.11
N LEU A 22 4.05 8.78 9.03
CA LEU A 22 3.57 7.53 9.60
C LEU A 22 2.90 6.63 8.54
N GLY A 23 2.23 7.22 7.55
CA GLY A 23 1.69 6.48 6.40
C GLY A 23 2.77 5.82 5.57
N VAL A 24 3.81 6.58 5.23
CA VAL A 24 5.01 6.08 4.52
C VAL A 24 5.67 4.95 5.31
N LEU A 25 5.93 5.18 6.60
CA LEU A 25 6.58 4.20 7.47
C LEU A 25 5.75 2.93 7.63
N ALA A 26 4.43 3.05 7.77
CA ALA A 26 3.55 1.88 7.88
C ALA A 26 3.70 0.96 6.68
N PHE A 27 3.70 1.50 5.45
CA PHE A 27 3.91 0.72 4.23
C PHE A 27 5.31 0.11 4.17
N VAL A 28 6.35 0.92 4.36
CA VAL A 28 7.75 0.48 4.24
C VAL A 28 8.05 -0.65 5.23
N VAL A 29 7.64 -0.48 6.48
CA VAL A 29 7.85 -1.49 7.51
C VAL A 29 7.04 -2.76 7.21
N SER A 30 5.75 -2.65 6.90
CA SER A 30 4.92 -3.83 6.68
C SER A 30 5.30 -4.60 5.42
N GLN A 31 5.48 -3.91 4.29
CA GLN A 31 5.70 -4.54 2.99
C GLN A 31 7.18 -4.87 2.76
N ILE A 32 8.05 -3.87 2.86
CA ILE A 32 9.45 -4.00 2.43
C ILE A 32 10.28 -4.71 3.48
N LEU A 33 10.10 -4.38 4.76
CA LEU A 33 10.93 -4.94 5.83
C LEU A 33 10.41 -6.26 6.39
N ILE A 34 9.10 -6.53 6.30
CA ILE A 34 8.50 -7.70 6.92
C ILE A 34 7.93 -8.67 5.87
N ARG A 35 6.88 -8.28 5.14
CA ARG A 35 6.15 -9.22 4.27
C ARG A 35 6.99 -9.76 3.13
N ILE A 36 7.67 -8.91 2.36
CA ILE A 36 8.48 -9.34 1.20
C ILE A 36 9.63 -10.27 1.64
N PRO A 37 10.42 -9.97 2.68
CA PRO A 37 11.44 -10.89 3.18
C PRO A 37 10.88 -12.24 3.60
N ILE A 38 9.75 -12.27 4.29
CA ILE A 38 9.08 -13.52 4.69
C ILE A 38 8.65 -14.32 3.45
N LEU A 39 8.00 -13.67 2.48
CA LEU A 39 7.56 -14.33 1.24
C LEU A 39 8.75 -14.88 0.45
N ASN A 40 9.85 -14.13 0.33
CA ASN A 40 11.06 -14.59 -0.34
C ASN A 40 11.71 -15.77 0.38
N TYR A 41 11.75 -15.74 1.71
CA TYR A 41 12.28 -16.84 2.51
C TYR A 41 11.43 -18.10 2.34
N VAL A 42 10.11 -18.00 2.47
CA VAL A 42 9.19 -19.15 2.33
C VAL A 42 9.25 -19.69 0.90
N ASN A 43 9.21 -18.82 -0.11
CA ASN A 43 9.32 -19.23 -1.51
C ASN A 43 10.67 -19.87 -1.82
N GLY A 44 11.77 -19.45 -1.19
CA GLY A 44 13.10 -20.05 -1.40
C GLY A 44 13.32 -21.39 -0.68
N THR A 45 12.50 -21.71 0.33
CA THR A 45 12.73 -22.86 1.23
C THR A 45 11.66 -23.95 1.14
N SER A 46 10.41 -23.58 0.86
CA SER A 46 9.28 -24.51 0.81
C SER A 46 8.94 -24.89 -0.64
N THR A 47 9.22 -26.14 -1.01
CA THR A 47 8.78 -26.71 -2.29
C THR A 47 7.25 -26.74 -2.38
N ASP A 48 6.55 -27.02 -1.29
CA ASP A 48 5.09 -27.06 -1.25
C ASP A 48 4.48 -25.68 -1.55
N PHE A 49 5.09 -24.60 -1.05
CA PHE A 49 4.64 -23.25 -1.35
C PHE A 49 4.82 -22.89 -2.83
N GLN A 50 5.97 -23.26 -3.42
CA GLN A 50 6.21 -23.10 -4.86
C GLN A 50 5.20 -23.91 -5.68
N MET A 51 5.01 -25.19 -5.34
CA MET A 51 4.07 -26.07 -6.04
C MET A 51 2.63 -25.58 -5.90
N PHE A 52 2.24 -25.04 -4.75
CA PHE A 52 0.92 -24.44 -4.55
C PHE A 52 0.68 -23.24 -5.48
N SER A 53 1.69 -22.40 -5.70
CA SER A 53 1.59 -21.27 -6.64
C SER A 53 1.30 -21.71 -8.09
N ILE A 54 1.81 -22.87 -8.49
CA ILE A 54 1.65 -23.43 -9.84
C ILE A 54 0.35 -24.23 -9.96
N MET A 55 0.07 -25.07 -8.96
CA MET A 55 -1.06 -26.00 -8.99
C MET A 55 -2.41 -25.33 -8.69
N GLN A 56 -2.42 -24.25 -7.90
CA GLN A 56 -3.64 -23.57 -7.44
C GLN A 56 -3.49 -22.04 -7.53
N PRO A 57 -3.25 -21.48 -8.72
CA PRO A 57 -2.86 -20.08 -8.90
C PRO A 57 -3.91 -19.09 -8.36
N VAL A 58 -5.21 -19.38 -8.52
CA VAL A 58 -6.28 -18.51 -8.02
C VAL A 58 -6.28 -18.43 -6.49
N LEU A 59 -6.15 -19.57 -5.80
CA LEU A 59 -6.07 -19.61 -4.34
C LEU A 59 -4.77 -18.95 -3.85
N PHE A 60 -3.68 -19.10 -4.61
CA PHE A 60 -2.41 -18.46 -4.31
C PHE A 60 -2.50 -16.93 -4.38
N VAL A 61 -3.10 -16.37 -5.43
CA VAL A 61 -3.33 -14.91 -5.55
C VAL A 61 -4.23 -14.40 -4.43
N LEU A 62 -5.31 -15.12 -4.10
CA LEU A 62 -6.18 -14.77 -2.97
C LEU A 62 -5.42 -14.76 -1.64
N LEU A 63 -4.60 -15.78 -1.39
CA LEU A 63 -3.79 -15.88 -0.17
C LEU A 63 -2.76 -14.75 -0.08
N LEU A 64 -2.03 -14.47 -1.17
CA LEU A 64 -1.08 -13.36 -1.21
C LEU A 64 -1.78 -12.01 -1.03
N SER A 65 -2.92 -11.80 -1.70
CA SER A 65 -3.65 -10.53 -1.63
C SER A 65 -4.24 -10.28 -0.24
N LEU A 66 -4.83 -11.30 0.39
CA LEU A 66 -5.32 -11.20 1.76
C LEU A 66 -4.16 -10.98 2.75
N SER A 67 -3.02 -11.66 2.56
CA SER A 67 -1.83 -11.41 3.39
C SER A 67 -1.35 -9.96 3.27
N ALA A 68 -1.41 -9.36 2.08
CA ALA A 68 -1.07 -7.93 1.88
C ALA A 68 -1.97 -7.05 2.76
N GLY A 69 -3.29 -7.24 2.65
CA GLY A 69 -4.27 -6.52 3.46
C GLY A 69 -4.01 -6.67 4.97
N ILE A 70 -3.74 -7.89 5.45
CA ILE A 70 -3.43 -8.13 6.86
C ILE A 70 -2.19 -7.34 7.30
N PHE A 71 -1.07 -7.45 6.59
CA PHE A 71 0.17 -6.78 6.99
C PHE A 71 0.03 -5.25 6.96
N GLU A 72 -0.58 -4.68 5.92
CA GLU A 72 -0.69 -3.23 5.76
C GLU A 72 -1.71 -2.62 6.72
N GLU A 73 -2.91 -3.21 6.83
CA GLU A 73 -3.95 -2.66 7.69
C GLU A 73 -3.58 -2.77 9.18
N ILE A 74 -2.88 -3.83 9.59
CA ILE A 74 -2.38 -3.96 10.96
C ILE A 74 -1.30 -2.89 11.23
N ALA A 75 -0.35 -2.70 10.32
CA ALA A 75 0.67 -1.66 10.47
C ALA A 75 0.04 -0.27 10.52
N ARG A 76 -0.96 -0.01 9.68
CA ARG A 76 -1.76 1.23 9.70
C ARG A 76 -2.47 1.42 11.03
N PHE A 77 -3.13 0.39 11.54
CA PHE A 77 -3.82 0.45 12.83
C PHE A 77 -2.85 0.73 13.97
N ILE A 78 -1.70 0.05 14.02
CA ILE A 78 -0.66 0.27 15.04
C ILE A 78 -0.13 1.71 14.95
N ALA A 79 0.21 2.18 13.75
CA ALA A 79 0.70 3.54 13.52
C ALA A 79 -0.30 4.60 14.03
N MET A 80 -1.59 4.45 13.67
CA MET A 80 -2.64 5.38 14.08
C MET A 80 -2.98 5.29 15.57
N ARG A 81 -2.96 4.09 16.15
CA ARG A 81 -3.36 3.86 17.54
C ARG A 81 -2.30 4.30 18.55
N TYR A 82 -1.03 4.08 18.26
CA TYR A 82 0.05 4.29 19.23
C TYR A 82 0.90 5.51 18.94
N PHE A 83 1.10 5.89 17.68
CA PHE A 83 2.04 6.96 17.32
C PHE A 83 1.35 8.24 16.84
N MET A 84 0.14 8.12 16.25
CA MET A 84 -0.59 9.29 15.73
C MET A 84 -1.43 9.98 16.82
N LYS A 85 -1.01 11.21 17.18
CA LYS A 85 -1.67 12.05 18.20
C LYS A 85 -2.96 12.71 17.71
N GLN A 86 -2.95 13.29 16.51
CA GLN A 86 -4.11 13.96 15.92
C GLN A 86 -4.88 12.95 15.05
N ARG A 87 -6.20 12.84 15.28
CA ARG A 87 -7.07 11.81 14.68
C ARG A 87 -8.27 12.42 13.97
N ASP A 88 -8.07 13.60 13.38
CA ASP A 88 -9.05 14.27 12.56
C ASP A 88 -8.96 13.81 11.10
N TRP A 89 -9.95 14.22 10.30
CA TRP A 89 -10.05 13.82 8.90
C TRP A 89 -8.80 14.20 8.08
N GLN A 90 -8.18 15.35 8.35
CA GLN A 90 -6.97 15.77 7.65
C GLN A 90 -5.79 14.84 7.95
N SER A 91 -5.67 14.37 9.20
CA SER A 91 -4.64 13.41 9.58
C SER A 91 -4.84 12.05 8.90
N GLY A 92 -6.09 11.58 8.79
CA GLY A 92 -6.43 10.37 8.05
C GLY A 92 -6.11 10.48 6.55
N PHE A 93 -6.48 11.61 5.93
CA PHE A 93 -6.15 11.90 4.53
C PHE A 93 -4.63 11.90 4.29
N LEU A 94 -3.88 12.66 5.10
CA LEU A 94 -2.43 12.77 4.95
C LEU A 94 -1.72 11.44 5.17
N PHE A 95 -2.17 10.63 6.13
CA PHE A 95 -1.67 9.28 6.33
C PHE A 95 -1.85 8.43 5.09
N GLY A 96 -3.08 8.38 4.55
CA GLY A 96 -3.37 7.60 3.35
C GLY A 96 -2.61 8.08 2.12
N ALA A 97 -2.47 9.40 1.96
CA ALA A 97 -1.70 10.00 0.88
C ALA A 97 -0.20 9.64 0.98
N GLY A 98 0.37 9.63 2.18
CA GLY A 98 1.74 9.18 2.41
C GLY A 98 1.93 7.70 2.10
N HIS A 99 1.00 6.86 2.56
CA HIS A 99 1.02 5.42 2.34
C HIS A 99 0.87 5.03 0.87
N GLY A 100 -0.22 5.44 0.22
CA GLY A 100 -0.42 5.16 -1.21
C GLY A 100 0.61 5.88 -2.09
N GLY A 101 1.13 7.01 -1.63
CA GLY A 101 2.17 7.75 -2.34
C GLY A 101 3.51 7.03 -2.38
N ILE A 102 3.98 6.47 -1.27
CA ILE A 102 5.23 5.70 -1.27
C ILE A 102 5.09 4.42 -2.09
N GLU A 103 3.93 3.76 -2.02
CA GLU A 103 3.66 2.58 -2.82
C GLU A 103 3.73 2.89 -4.32
N ALA A 104 3.06 3.96 -4.77
CA ALA A 104 3.10 4.37 -6.17
C ALA A 104 4.53 4.69 -6.64
N VAL A 105 5.36 5.30 -5.78
CA VAL A 105 6.77 5.60 -6.08
C VAL A 105 7.59 4.31 -6.20
N LEU A 106 7.44 3.38 -5.27
CA LEU A 106 8.25 2.16 -5.24
C LEU A 106 7.85 1.14 -6.31
N ILE A 107 6.55 0.94 -6.51
CA ILE A 107 6.04 -0.10 -7.42
C ILE A 107 6.09 0.37 -8.89
N VAL A 108 5.81 1.64 -9.18
CA VAL A 108 5.76 2.15 -10.56
C VAL A 108 6.85 3.17 -10.86
N GLY A 109 7.20 4.03 -9.90
CA GLY A 109 8.17 5.10 -10.14
C GLY A 109 9.58 4.63 -10.41
N ILE A 110 10.12 3.77 -9.55
CA ILE A 110 11.48 3.27 -9.71
C ILE A 110 11.63 2.46 -11.01
N PRO A 111 10.71 1.53 -11.37
CA PRO A 111 10.79 0.80 -12.64
C PRO A 111 10.72 1.70 -13.87
N VAL A 112 9.83 2.70 -13.89
CA VAL A 112 9.71 3.63 -15.02
C VAL A 112 10.97 4.48 -15.17
N ILE A 113 11.56 4.96 -14.07
CA ILE A 113 12.82 5.72 -14.13
C ILE A 113 13.94 4.83 -14.71
N SER A 114 14.06 3.58 -14.26
CA SER A 114 15.04 2.62 -14.80
C SER A 114 14.86 2.43 -16.32
N LEU A 115 13.62 2.33 -16.76
CA LEU A 115 13.27 2.17 -18.17
C LEU A 115 13.61 3.39 -19.03
N LEU A 116 13.45 4.62 -18.51
CA LEU A 116 13.83 5.85 -19.23
C LEU A 116 15.32 5.91 -19.59
N PHE A 117 16.16 5.18 -18.84
CA PHE A 117 17.60 5.01 -19.14
C PHE A 117 17.89 3.82 -20.07
N SER A 118 16.87 3.03 -20.44
CA SER A 118 16.96 1.93 -21.39
C SER A 118 16.37 2.31 -22.75
N GLN A 119 16.87 1.74 -23.85
CA GLN A 119 16.42 2.11 -25.20
C GLN A 119 15.06 1.49 -25.61
N THR A 120 14.34 0.82 -24.69
CA THR A 120 13.11 0.05 -24.97
C THR A 120 11.81 0.81 -24.72
N VAL A 121 11.88 2.12 -24.42
CA VAL A 121 10.73 2.98 -24.09
C VAL A 121 9.63 2.97 -25.18
N ILE A 122 10.00 2.73 -26.45
CA ILE A 122 9.12 2.94 -27.61
C ILE A 122 8.08 1.81 -27.83
N GLN A 123 8.21 0.64 -27.19
CA GLN A 123 7.33 -0.52 -27.49
C GLN A 123 6.13 -0.70 -26.57
N ASN A 124 5.94 0.12 -25.52
CA ASN A 124 5.02 -0.19 -24.42
C ASN A 124 4.12 0.99 -23.97
N ASP A 125 3.92 2.03 -24.77
CA ASP A 125 3.21 3.27 -24.38
C ASP A 125 1.86 3.02 -23.68
N ASP A 126 0.99 2.18 -24.24
CA ASP A 126 -0.35 1.91 -23.67
C ASP A 126 -0.28 1.34 -22.24
N SER A 127 0.67 0.43 -21.97
CA SER A 127 0.84 -0.19 -20.65
C SER A 127 1.21 0.82 -19.56
N TYR A 128 1.93 1.90 -19.90
CA TYR A 128 2.32 2.93 -18.93
C TYR A 128 1.16 3.86 -18.57
N TYR A 129 0.30 4.18 -19.54
CA TYR A 129 -0.89 4.97 -19.29
C TYR A 129 -1.88 4.21 -18.40
N PHE A 130 -2.15 2.94 -18.70
CA PHE A 130 -3.01 2.10 -17.87
C PHE A 130 -2.44 1.91 -16.46
N GLY A 131 -1.14 1.59 -16.35
CA GLY A 131 -0.49 1.47 -15.04
C GLY A 131 -0.52 2.77 -14.23
N GLY A 132 -0.42 3.94 -14.87
CA GLY A 132 -0.54 5.24 -14.21
C GLY A 132 -1.94 5.48 -13.63
N ILE A 133 -2.99 5.12 -14.38
CA ILE A 133 -4.39 5.25 -13.94
C ILE A 133 -4.67 4.34 -12.75
N GLU A 134 -4.26 3.08 -12.81
CA GLU A 134 -4.40 2.11 -11.70
C GLU A 134 -3.80 2.64 -10.39
N ARG A 135 -2.69 3.39 -10.45
CA ARG A 135 -2.09 3.98 -9.25
C ARG A 135 -2.89 5.12 -8.66
N ILE A 136 -3.60 5.90 -9.47
CA ILE A 136 -4.52 6.91 -8.94
C ILE A 136 -5.64 6.21 -8.16
N PHE A 137 -6.21 5.14 -8.71
CA PHE A 137 -7.21 4.33 -8.02
C PHE A 137 -6.66 3.70 -6.74
N ALA A 138 -5.46 3.11 -6.77
CA ALA A 138 -4.81 2.57 -5.59
C ALA A 138 -4.60 3.65 -4.51
N MET A 139 -4.08 4.82 -4.87
CA MET A 139 -3.89 5.94 -3.92
C MET A 139 -5.22 6.38 -3.28
N VAL A 140 -6.29 6.51 -4.08
CA VAL A 140 -7.62 6.84 -3.56
C VAL A 140 -8.12 5.75 -2.60
N LEU A 141 -7.88 4.48 -2.94
CA LEU A 141 -8.22 3.35 -2.09
C LEU A 141 -7.45 3.39 -0.76
N HIS A 142 -6.14 3.62 -0.74
CA HIS A 142 -5.37 3.75 0.51
C HIS A 142 -5.81 4.95 1.36
N ILE A 143 -6.23 6.05 0.74
CA ILE A 143 -6.84 7.17 1.46
C ILE A 143 -8.17 6.74 2.10
N GLY A 144 -9.04 6.06 1.35
CA GLY A 144 -10.30 5.50 1.86
C GLY A 144 -10.10 4.52 3.02
N LEU A 145 -9.21 3.54 2.86
CA LEU A 145 -8.85 2.59 3.91
C LEU A 145 -8.28 3.28 5.15
N SER A 146 -7.53 4.36 4.96
CA SER A 146 -7.01 5.15 6.08
C SER A 146 -8.10 5.81 6.91
N PHE A 147 -9.20 6.23 6.30
CA PHE A 147 -10.36 6.68 7.06
C PHE A 147 -11.05 5.55 7.81
N ILE A 148 -11.21 4.38 7.20
CA ILE A 148 -11.83 3.22 7.84
C ILE A 148 -11.02 2.79 9.08
N VAL A 149 -9.70 2.67 8.95
CA VAL A 149 -8.83 2.31 10.08
C VAL A 149 -8.78 3.43 11.13
N LEU A 150 -8.81 4.70 10.74
CA LEU A 150 -8.92 5.81 11.68
C LEU A 150 -10.20 5.70 12.52
N GLN A 151 -11.34 5.35 11.90
CA GLN A 151 -12.59 5.09 12.63
C GLN A 151 -12.46 3.91 13.59
N ALA A 152 -11.70 2.87 13.23
CA ALA A 152 -11.38 1.77 14.14
C ALA A 152 -10.71 2.25 15.43
N VAL A 153 -9.75 3.17 15.29
CA VAL A 153 -8.98 3.72 16.41
C VAL A 153 -9.84 4.69 17.25
N VAL A 154 -10.60 5.57 16.60
CA VAL A 154 -11.43 6.58 17.27
C VAL A 154 -12.60 5.92 18.01
N GLN A 155 -13.30 4.98 17.37
CA GLN A 155 -14.44 4.29 17.96
C GLN A 155 -14.05 3.09 18.84
N LYS A 156 -12.76 2.74 18.89
CA LYS A 156 -12.22 1.55 19.57
C LYS A 156 -12.84 0.22 19.09
N LYS A 157 -13.35 0.18 17.86
CA LYS A 157 -13.96 -1.00 17.25
C LYS A 157 -13.00 -1.61 16.22
N PHE A 158 -12.34 -2.71 16.59
CA PHE A 158 -11.38 -3.38 15.71
C PHE A 158 -12.04 -3.95 14.42
N LEU A 159 -13.36 -4.12 14.42
CA LEU A 159 -14.12 -4.57 13.25
C LEU A 159 -13.87 -3.73 11.99
N TYR A 160 -13.63 -2.42 12.12
CA TYR A 160 -13.30 -1.60 10.96
C TYR A 160 -11.94 -1.95 10.34
N VAL A 161 -10.96 -2.44 11.14
CA VAL A 161 -9.71 -2.97 10.59
C VAL A 161 -9.98 -4.23 9.77
N VAL A 162 -10.88 -5.09 10.24
CA VAL A 162 -11.29 -6.29 9.47
C VAL A 162 -11.94 -5.89 8.15
N TYR A 163 -12.83 -4.89 8.13
CA TYR A 163 -13.38 -4.37 6.87
C TYR A 163 -12.29 -3.84 5.95
N ALA A 164 -11.33 -3.09 6.47
CA ALA A 164 -10.21 -2.58 5.69
C ALA A 164 -9.38 -3.73 5.09
N ILE A 165 -9.10 -4.79 5.87
CA ILE A 165 -8.35 -5.97 5.41
C ILE A 165 -9.08 -6.65 4.25
N LEU A 166 -10.40 -6.83 4.35
CA LEU A 166 -11.19 -7.48 3.32
C LEU A 166 -11.27 -6.63 2.06
N ILE A 167 -11.52 -5.32 2.18
CA ILE A 167 -11.57 -4.40 1.03
C ILE A 167 -10.22 -4.33 0.33
N HIS A 168 -9.13 -4.23 1.10
CA HIS A 168 -7.79 -4.19 0.53
C HIS A 168 -7.42 -5.52 -0.13
N GLY A 169 -7.62 -6.64 0.55
CA GLY A 169 -7.31 -7.96 0.01
C GLY A 169 -8.11 -8.27 -1.26
N THR A 170 -9.38 -7.87 -1.32
CA THR A 170 -10.20 -8.02 -2.53
C THR A 170 -9.73 -7.11 -3.66
N ALA A 171 -9.41 -5.84 -3.38
CA ALA A 171 -8.85 -4.94 -4.39
C ALA A 171 -7.54 -5.46 -4.99
N ASN A 172 -6.63 -5.99 -4.15
CA ASN A 172 -5.38 -6.57 -4.62
C ASN A 172 -5.61 -7.86 -5.42
N ALA A 173 -6.56 -8.69 -5.03
CA ALA A 173 -6.90 -9.92 -5.76
C ALA A 173 -7.55 -9.64 -7.12
N LEU A 174 -8.21 -8.49 -7.29
CA LEU A 174 -8.77 -8.07 -8.58
C LEU A 174 -7.72 -7.43 -9.50
N ALA A 175 -6.64 -6.90 -8.93
CA ALA A 175 -5.56 -6.23 -9.66
C ALA A 175 -4.40 -7.17 -10.05
N GLY A 176 -4.31 -8.35 -9.43
CA GLY A 176 -3.28 -9.37 -9.68
C GLY A 176 -3.81 -10.55 -10.48
#